data_AF-A0A401P210-F1
#
_entry.id   AF-A0A401P210-F1
#
_cell.length_a   1.000
_cell.length_b   1.000
_cell.length_c   1.000
_cell.angle_alpha   90.00
_cell.angle_beta   90.00
_cell.angle_gamma   90.00
#
_symmetry.space_group_name_H-M   'P 1'
#
loop_
_entity.id
_entity.type
_entity.pdbx_description
1 polymer ?
#
loop_
_entity_poly.entity_id
_entity_poly.type
_entity_poly.pdbx_seq_one_letter_code
_entity_poly.pdbx_strand_id
1 'polypeptide(L)'
;MEKAGQNGWQVSAICIENFNDASYRRLLEDLERKQEKRFVVDCEVERLHNIMEQIVSVGKHVRGYHYVLANLGFKDIPLDRFMHGGANVTGFQIVDYSRPVVTKFMQRWKKLDQREFPGTDNAQLKYTSALTYDGILVMAEAFRYLRRQRIGISRKGNAGDCLANPAAPWVQGIDTERALKQVRIQGLTGNVQFDNYGRRTNFTIDVFELKNTGHRKIGYWNDADKLVLIQNEMMFPNDSSALENRTVYVTTILEGPYVMLKKNHDTLEGNDKYEGYCVDLASEIAKHIGIKYELKIVPDGKYGARDPDTKIWNGMVGELVYG
;
A
#
# COMPACT_ATOMS: atom_id res chain seq x y z
N MET A 1 14.86 10.77 4.84
CA MET A 1 15.63 11.73 4.01
C MET A 1 17.09 11.31 3.83
N GLU A 2 17.79 10.84 4.86
CA GLU A 2 19.21 10.41 4.73
C GLU A 2 19.45 9.36 3.62
N LYS A 3 18.67 8.27 3.61
CA LYS A 3 18.71 7.28 2.53
C LYS A 3 18.34 7.85 1.15
N ALA A 4 17.49 8.87 1.10
CA ALA A 4 17.14 9.51 -0.17
C ALA A 4 18.36 10.25 -0.75
N GLY A 5 19.14 10.93 0.10
CA GLY A 5 20.41 11.54 -0.30
C GLY A 5 21.45 10.51 -0.75
N GLN A 6 21.62 9.41 0.00
CA GLN A 6 22.55 8.34 -0.34
C GLN A 6 22.21 7.67 -1.68
N ASN A 7 20.92 7.50 -1.99
CA ASN A 7 20.45 6.85 -3.20
C ASN A 7 20.16 7.82 -4.35
N GLY A 8 20.39 9.13 -4.17
CA GLY A 8 20.06 10.15 -5.17
C GLY A 8 18.56 10.25 -5.48
N TRP A 9 17.69 9.85 -4.57
CA TRP A 9 16.24 9.93 -4.76
C TRP A 9 15.74 11.36 -4.59
N GLN A 10 14.91 11.81 -5.54
CA GLN A 10 14.16 13.05 -5.42
C GLN A 10 12.84 12.76 -4.71
N VAL A 11 12.68 13.31 -3.50
CA VAL A 11 11.51 13.08 -2.65
C VAL A 11 10.90 14.41 -2.24
N SER A 12 9.63 14.62 -2.58
CA SER A 12 8.83 15.75 -2.10
C SER A 12 7.98 15.29 -0.91
N ALA A 13 8.27 15.80 0.29
CA ALA A 13 7.49 15.50 1.50
C ALA A 13 6.48 16.63 1.76
N ILE A 14 5.21 16.28 1.93
CA ILE A 14 4.11 17.23 2.12
C ILE A 14 3.29 16.80 3.34
N CYS A 15 3.18 17.70 4.32
CA CYS A 15 2.35 17.47 5.50
C CYS A 15 0.89 17.81 5.19
N ILE A 16 -0.02 16.91 5.53
CA ILE A 16 -1.47 17.03 5.25
C ILE A 16 -2.33 17.01 6.52
N GLU A 17 -1.75 17.26 7.70
CA GLU A 17 -2.41 17.09 8.99
C GLU A 17 -3.73 17.90 9.14
N ASN A 18 -3.75 19.12 8.60
CA ASN A 18 -4.85 20.08 8.71
C ASN A 18 -5.57 20.36 7.37
N PHE A 19 -5.55 19.40 6.45
CA PHE A 19 -6.15 19.59 5.14
C PHE A 19 -7.66 19.40 5.20
N ASN A 20 -8.38 20.34 4.57
CA ASN A 20 -9.77 20.16 4.17
C ASN A 20 -9.83 19.68 2.71
N ASP A 21 -11.01 19.36 2.22
CA ASP A 21 -11.25 18.89 0.85
C ASP A 21 -10.67 19.84 -0.22
N ALA A 22 -10.79 21.16 -0.03
CA ALA A 22 -10.26 22.14 -0.97
C ALA A 22 -8.72 22.12 -1.02
N SER A 23 -8.07 21.96 0.14
CA SER A 23 -6.61 21.82 0.23
C SER A 23 -6.13 20.53 -0.44
N TYR A 24 -6.85 19.42 -0.30
CA TYR A 24 -6.53 18.17 -1.00
C TYR A 24 -6.61 18.33 -2.53
N ARG A 25 -7.67 18.96 -3.04
CA ARG A 25 -7.81 19.18 -4.48
C ARG A 25 -6.69 20.05 -5.05
N ARG A 26 -6.37 21.17 -4.39
CA ARG A 26 -5.24 22.03 -4.77
C ARG A 26 -3.92 21.28 -4.80
N LEU A 27 -3.66 20.46 -3.78
CA LEU A 27 -2.47 19.62 -3.73
C LEU A 27 -2.41 18.64 -4.92
N LEU A 28 -3.51 17.94 -5.20
CA LEU A 28 -3.55 16.96 -6.29
C LEU A 28 -3.41 17.62 -7.67
N GLU A 29 -3.93 18.84 -7.85
CA GLU A 29 -3.70 19.65 -9.06
C GLU A 29 -2.23 20.07 -9.20
N ASP A 30 -1.60 20.53 -8.12
CA ASP A 30 -0.18 20.93 -8.14
C ASP A 30 0.75 19.74 -8.44
N LEU A 31 0.41 18.56 -7.91
CA LEU A 31 1.13 17.31 -8.19
C LEU A 31 0.93 16.85 -9.64
N GLU A 32 -0.27 17.04 -10.20
CA GLU A 32 -0.52 16.79 -11.61
C GLU A 32 0.28 17.72 -12.53
N ARG A 33 0.37 19.02 -12.22
CA ARG A 33 1.20 19.96 -12.98
C ARG A 33 2.66 19.53 -13.01
N LYS A 34 3.15 18.89 -11.95
CA LYS A 34 4.51 18.34 -11.85
C LYS A 34 4.66 16.94 -12.48
N GLN A 35 3.58 16.38 -13.03
CA GLN A 35 3.52 15.01 -13.56
C GLN A 35 3.97 13.95 -12.54
N GLU A 36 3.62 14.14 -11.27
CA GLU A 36 3.88 13.16 -10.22
C GLU A 36 2.93 11.97 -10.34
N LYS A 37 3.50 10.75 -10.32
CA LYS A 37 2.75 9.49 -10.54
C LYS A 37 2.94 8.47 -9.42
N ARG A 38 3.92 8.68 -8.52
CA ARG A 38 4.31 7.72 -7.48
C ARG A 38 4.18 8.36 -6.11
N PHE A 39 3.32 7.80 -5.28
CA PHE A 39 2.95 8.38 -4.00
C PHE A 39 3.16 7.38 -2.87
N VAL A 40 3.77 7.85 -1.77
CA VAL A 40 3.78 7.14 -0.49
C VAL A 40 2.85 7.90 0.45
N VAL A 41 1.80 7.25 0.94
CA VAL A 41 0.80 7.86 1.82
C VAL A 41 0.97 7.28 3.21
N ASP A 42 1.50 8.11 4.12
CA ASP A 42 1.72 7.78 5.52
C ASP A 42 0.81 8.63 6.39
N CYS A 43 -0.32 8.04 6.79
CA CYS A 43 -1.40 8.71 7.50
C CYS A 43 -2.16 7.73 8.41
N GLU A 44 -2.80 8.28 9.44
CA GLU A 44 -3.82 7.57 10.21
C GLU A 44 -5.01 7.16 9.33
N VAL A 45 -5.73 6.12 9.75
CA VAL A 45 -6.77 5.48 8.93
C VAL A 45 -7.86 6.45 8.48
N GLU A 46 -8.31 7.37 9.34
CA GLU A 46 -9.34 8.35 9.00
C GLU A 46 -8.87 9.33 7.92
N ARG A 47 -7.66 9.87 8.09
CA ARG A 47 -7.07 10.79 7.11
C ARG A 47 -6.75 10.09 5.79
N LEU A 48 -6.29 8.84 5.88
CA LEU A 48 -6.04 7.98 4.73
C LEU A 48 -7.32 7.74 3.93
N HIS A 49 -8.45 7.49 4.60
CA HIS A 49 -9.74 7.37 3.93
C HIS A 49 -10.10 8.66 3.18
N ASN A 50 -9.98 9.81 3.83
CA ASN A 50 -10.31 11.10 3.23
C ASN A 50 -9.46 11.40 1.97
N ILE A 51 -8.14 11.23 2.03
CA ILE A 51 -7.27 11.48 0.86
C ILE A 51 -7.57 10.50 -0.28
N MET A 52 -7.85 9.22 0.03
CA MET A 52 -8.18 8.22 -0.98
C MET A 52 -9.51 8.55 -1.69
N GLU A 53 -10.51 9.06 -0.97
CA GLU A 53 -11.74 9.58 -1.58
C GLU A 53 -11.48 10.78 -2.49
N GLN A 54 -10.64 11.73 -2.07
CA GLN A 54 -10.29 12.89 -2.89
C GLN A 54 -9.50 12.50 -4.15
N ILE A 55 -8.57 11.55 -4.07
CA ILE A 55 -7.85 10.99 -5.22
C ILE A 55 -8.82 10.40 -6.24
N VAL A 56 -9.83 9.66 -5.77
CA VAL A 56 -10.88 9.13 -6.65
C VAL A 56 -11.70 10.25 -7.27
N SER A 57 -12.13 11.22 -6.46
CA SER A 57 -12.95 12.35 -6.90
C SER A 57 -12.30 13.18 -8.01
N VAL A 58 -10.98 13.33 -8.02
CA VAL A 58 -10.25 14.07 -9.05
C VAL A 58 -9.63 13.18 -10.13
N GLY A 59 -10.02 11.90 -10.17
CA GLY A 59 -9.67 10.97 -11.25
C GLY A 59 -8.22 10.50 -11.27
N LYS A 60 -7.49 10.57 -10.14
CA LYS A 60 -6.06 10.18 -10.07
C LYS A 60 -5.85 8.73 -9.63
N HIS A 61 -6.91 7.92 -9.65
CA HIS A 61 -6.86 6.48 -9.39
C HIS A 61 -6.75 5.65 -10.69
N VAL A 62 -6.44 6.30 -11.82
CA VAL A 62 -6.36 5.68 -13.15
C VAL A 62 -5.00 5.02 -13.42
N ARG A 63 -4.91 4.26 -14.52
CA ARG A 63 -3.66 3.70 -15.03
C ARG A 63 -2.57 4.79 -15.14
N GLY A 64 -1.34 4.41 -14.79
CA GLY A 64 -0.17 5.30 -14.72
C GLY A 64 0.19 5.72 -13.30
N TYR A 65 -0.78 5.74 -12.37
CA TYR A 65 -0.57 6.07 -10.97
C TYR A 65 -0.14 4.86 -10.12
N HIS A 66 0.71 5.10 -9.12
CA HIS A 66 1.15 4.10 -8.14
C HIS A 66 1.14 4.67 -6.73
N TYR A 67 0.42 4.01 -5.83
CA TYR A 67 0.30 4.36 -4.41
C TYR A 67 0.89 3.27 -3.52
N VAL A 68 1.68 3.67 -2.52
CA VAL A 68 2.15 2.82 -1.42
C VAL A 68 1.52 3.34 -0.13
N LEU A 69 0.69 2.52 0.51
CA LEU A 69 -0.01 2.88 1.74
C LEU A 69 0.82 2.39 2.93
N ALA A 70 1.39 3.33 3.69
CA ALA A 70 2.31 3.04 4.78
C ALA A 70 1.57 2.79 6.11
N ASN A 71 0.66 1.81 6.12
CA ASN A 71 -0.04 1.36 7.32
C ASN A 71 0.01 -0.17 7.48
N LEU A 72 -0.33 -0.68 8.66
CA LEU A 72 -0.26 -2.12 8.98
C LEU A 72 -1.60 -2.86 8.78
N GLY A 73 -2.62 -2.16 8.30
CA GLY A 73 -3.97 -2.66 8.11
C GLY A 73 -4.46 -2.40 6.70
N PHE A 74 -3.70 -2.83 5.68
CA PHE A 74 -4.04 -2.61 4.28
C PHE A 74 -5.45 -3.09 3.91
N LYS A 75 -5.86 -4.25 4.43
CA LYS A 75 -7.20 -4.81 4.17
C LYS A 75 -8.32 -4.02 4.85
N ASP A 76 -8.00 -3.27 5.90
CA ASP A 76 -8.94 -2.46 6.68
C ASP A 76 -9.35 -1.18 5.91
N ILE A 77 -8.66 -0.86 4.81
CA ILE A 77 -8.90 0.34 4.00
C ILE A 77 -9.93 0.02 2.91
N PRO A 78 -10.98 0.82 2.73
CA PRO A 78 -11.94 0.63 1.64
C PRO A 78 -11.32 1.04 0.30
N LEU A 79 -10.87 0.06 -0.47
CA LEU A 79 -10.18 0.26 -1.76
C LEU A 79 -11.02 -0.15 -2.98
N ASP A 80 -12.32 -0.38 -2.81
CA ASP A 80 -13.21 -0.88 -3.88
C ASP A 80 -13.21 0.04 -5.11
N ARG A 81 -13.15 1.36 -4.91
CA ARG A 81 -13.07 2.33 -6.02
C ARG A 81 -11.74 2.27 -6.77
N PHE A 82 -10.65 1.88 -6.11
CA PHE A 82 -9.34 1.72 -6.74
C PHE A 82 -9.22 0.42 -7.53
N MET A 83 -9.98 -0.63 -7.18
CA MET A 83 -9.95 -1.92 -7.87
C MET A 83 -10.28 -1.82 -9.36
N HIS A 84 -11.09 -0.83 -9.75
CA HIS A 84 -11.52 -0.62 -11.14
C HIS A 84 -10.87 0.59 -11.82
N GLY A 85 -10.07 1.38 -11.08
CA GLY A 85 -9.41 2.58 -11.62
C GLY A 85 -8.21 2.26 -12.52
N GLY A 86 -7.41 1.25 -12.15
CA GLY A 86 -6.21 0.85 -12.88
C GLY A 86 -4.90 1.39 -12.33
N ALA A 87 -4.93 2.23 -11.28
CA ALA A 87 -3.74 2.56 -10.49
C ALA A 87 -3.23 1.34 -9.72
N ASN A 88 -1.91 1.21 -9.59
CA ASN A 88 -1.32 0.21 -8.71
C ASN A 88 -1.39 0.71 -7.26
N VAL A 89 -1.87 -0.14 -6.35
CA VAL A 89 -1.89 0.18 -4.93
C VAL A 89 -1.22 -0.96 -4.16
N THR A 90 -0.18 -0.63 -3.41
CA THR A 90 0.52 -1.56 -2.52
C THR A 90 0.39 -1.12 -1.08
N GLY A 91 0.43 -2.06 -0.14
CA GLY A 91 0.43 -1.74 1.27
C GLY A 91 0.77 -2.95 2.13
N PHE A 92 0.66 -2.77 3.44
CA PHE A 92 1.20 -3.72 4.41
C PHE A 92 0.12 -4.25 5.36
N GLN A 93 0.23 -5.51 5.72
CA GLN A 93 -0.72 -6.17 6.62
C GLN A 93 0.05 -6.93 7.70
N ILE A 94 -0.21 -6.62 8.96
CA ILE A 94 0.40 -7.33 10.10
C ILE A 94 -0.45 -8.52 10.57
N VAL A 95 -1.78 -8.46 10.37
CA VAL A 95 -2.71 -9.53 10.77
C VAL A 95 -2.93 -10.48 9.60
N ASP A 96 -2.45 -11.71 9.76
CA ASP A 96 -2.65 -12.79 8.80
C ASP A 96 -3.91 -13.59 9.14
N TYR A 97 -5.00 -13.27 8.44
CA TYR A 97 -6.32 -13.90 8.60
C TYR A 97 -6.38 -15.39 8.22
N SER A 98 -5.33 -15.93 7.58
CA SER A 98 -5.24 -17.36 7.26
C SER A 98 -4.78 -18.20 8.45
N ARG A 99 -4.21 -17.58 9.50
CA ARG A 99 -3.70 -18.30 10.67
C ARG A 99 -4.85 -18.85 11.51
N PRO A 100 -4.79 -20.13 11.95
CA PRO A 100 -5.86 -20.73 12.75
C PRO A 100 -6.23 -19.94 14.02
N VAL A 101 -5.25 -19.33 14.69
CA VAL A 101 -5.48 -18.50 15.89
C VAL A 101 -6.33 -17.28 15.56
N VAL A 102 -6.08 -16.64 14.41
CA VAL A 102 -6.82 -15.46 13.94
C VAL A 102 -8.18 -15.87 13.43
N THR A 103 -8.29 -16.96 12.67
CA THR A 103 -9.58 -17.48 12.20
C THR A 103 -10.51 -17.80 13.37
N LYS A 104 -10.01 -18.49 14.41
CA LYS A 104 -10.78 -18.79 15.63
C LYS A 104 -11.17 -17.53 16.40
N PHE A 105 -10.28 -16.55 16.50
CA PHE A 105 -10.59 -15.25 17.09
C PHE A 105 -11.72 -14.55 16.33
N MET A 106 -11.63 -14.49 15.00
CA MET A 106 -12.63 -13.83 14.15
C MET A 106 -14.00 -14.50 14.21
N GLN A 107 -14.06 -15.83 14.34
CA GLN A 107 -15.32 -16.56 14.57
C GLN A 107 -16.03 -16.15 15.87
N ARG A 108 -15.26 -15.83 16.92
CA ARG A 108 -15.80 -15.32 18.18
C ARG A 108 -16.14 -13.83 18.07
N TRP A 109 -15.24 -13.04 17.48
CA TRP A 109 -15.40 -11.60 17.29
C TRP A 109 -16.72 -11.26 16.60
N LYS A 110 -17.05 -11.97 15.51
CA LYS A 110 -18.29 -11.79 14.75
C LYS A 110 -19.58 -12.20 15.49
N LYS A 111 -19.46 -12.85 16.65
CA LYS A 111 -20.60 -13.31 17.47
C LYS A 111 -20.81 -12.46 18.72
N LEU A 112 -19.98 -11.44 18.94
CA LEU A 112 -20.10 -10.56 20.11
C LEU A 112 -21.34 -9.67 19.98
N ASP A 113 -22.02 -9.42 21.09
CA ASP A 113 -23.14 -8.47 21.13
C ASP A 113 -22.62 -7.04 20.96
N GLN A 114 -23.11 -6.35 19.94
CA GLN A 114 -22.73 -4.97 19.62
C GLN A 114 -23.06 -3.99 20.75
N ARG A 115 -24.11 -4.27 21.54
CA ARG A 115 -24.50 -3.41 22.66
C ARG A 115 -23.44 -3.40 23.76
N GLU A 116 -22.77 -4.52 23.94
CA GLU A 116 -21.66 -4.67 24.89
C GLU A 116 -20.32 -4.31 24.25
N PHE A 117 -20.13 -4.67 22.98
CA PHE A 117 -18.89 -4.48 22.21
C PHE A 117 -19.16 -3.70 20.92
N PRO A 118 -19.25 -2.36 20.97
CA PRO A 118 -19.51 -1.54 19.78
C PRO A 118 -18.40 -1.70 18.73
N GLY A 119 -18.78 -1.71 17.45
CA GLY A 119 -17.86 -1.86 16.32
C GLY A 119 -17.56 -3.30 15.87
N THR A 120 -18.27 -4.29 16.42
CA THR A 120 -18.12 -5.72 16.08
C THR A 120 -18.96 -6.18 14.88
N ASP A 121 -20.01 -5.43 14.52
CA ASP A 121 -21.11 -5.87 13.63
C ASP A 121 -20.79 -5.84 12.13
N ASN A 122 -19.70 -5.17 11.70
CA ASN A 122 -19.37 -5.06 10.27
C ASN A 122 -17.90 -4.71 9.96
N ALA A 123 -17.02 -4.65 10.95
CA ALA A 123 -15.65 -4.22 10.74
C ALA A 123 -14.69 -5.40 10.62
N GLN A 124 -13.84 -5.35 9.60
CA GLN A 124 -12.54 -6.02 9.68
C GLN A 124 -11.86 -5.60 10.98
N LEU A 125 -11.17 -6.55 11.61
CA LEU A 125 -10.46 -6.29 12.86
C LEU A 125 -9.33 -5.30 12.57
N LYS A 126 -9.46 -4.07 13.10
CA LYS A 126 -8.40 -3.07 12.99
C LYS A 126 -7.09 -3.63 13.55
N TYR A 127 -5.99 -3.40 12.85
CA TYR A 127 -4.67 -3.86 13.32
C TYR A 127 -4.32 -3.31 14.72
N THR A 128 -4.80 -2.12 15.09
CA THR A 128 -4.64 -1.55 16.43
C THR A 128 -5.36 -2.36 17.49
N SER A 129 -6.57 -2.84 17.21
CA SER A 129 -7.32 -3.74 18.09
C SER A 129 -6.62 -5.10 18.25
N ALA A 130 -6.03 -5.63 17.16
CA ALA A 130 -5.22 -6.84 17.22
C ALA A 130 -3.97 -6.67 18.11
N LEU A 131 -3.29 -5.52 18.00
CA LEU A 131 -2.16 -5.17 18.88
C LEU A 131 -2.59 -5.02 20.35
N THR A 132 -3.75 -4.42 20.62
CA THR A 132 -4.29 -4.32 21.99
C THR A 132 -4.57 -5.70 22.58
N TYR A 133 -5.16 -6.60 21.80
CA TYR A 133 -5.42 -7.98 22.23
C TYR A 133 -4.11 -8.70 22.58
N ASP A 134 -3.12 -8.62 21.71
CA ASP A 134 -1.79 -9.21 21.95
C ASP A 134 -1.08 -8.56 23.15
N GLY A 135 -1.26 -7.25 23.36
CA GLY A 135 -0.72 -6.53 24.51
C GLY A 135 -1.25 -7.06 25.85
N ILE A 136 -2.55 -7.38 25.93
CA ILE A 136 -3.13 -8.01 27.12
C ILE A 136 -2.54 -9.40 27.36
N LEU A 137 -2.33 -10.19 26.30
CA LEU A 137 -1.68 -11.50 26.41
C LEU A 137 -0.24 -11.37 26.93
N VAL A 138 0.51 -10.38 26.45
CA VAL A 138 1.87 -10.09 26.94
C VAL A 138 1.86 -9.75 28.43
N MET A 139 0.97 -8.85 28.87
CA MET A 139 0.84 -8.48 30.28
C MET A 139 0.50 -9.70 31.15
N ALA A 140 -0.45 -10.52 30.71
CA ALA A 140 -0.86 -11.72 31.43
C ALA A 140 0.30 -12.73 31.58
N GLU A 141 1.07 -12.98 30.52
CA GLU A 141 2.20 -13.91 30.56
C GLU A 141 3.36 -13.36 31.40
N ALA A 142 3.61 -12.05 31.37
CA ALA A 142 4.62 -11.41 32.22
C ALA A 142 4.31 -11.57 33.72
N PHE A 143 3.05 -11.32 34.13
CA PHE A 143 2.65 -11.53 35.53
C PHE A 143 2.64 -13.01 35.92
N ARG A 144 2.29 -13.91 34.98
CA ARG A 144 2.41 -15.35 35.20
C ARG A 144 3.86 -15.77 35.43
N TYR A 145 4.80 -15.20 34.68
CA TYR A 145 6.24 -15.42 34.86
C TYR A 145 6.72 -14.93 36.23
N LEU A 146 6.39 -13.69 36.62
CA LEU A 146 6.76 -13.13 37.93
C LEU A 146 6.26 -14.01 39.10
N ARG A 147 5.00 -14.48 39.01
CA ARG A 147 4.42 -15.39 40.00
C ARG A 147 5.17 -16.72 40.07
N ARG A 148 5.56 -17.29 38.93
CA ARG A 148 6.33 -18.55 38.87
C ARG A 148 7.73 -18.41 39.47
N GLN A 149 8.39 -17.28 39.22
CA GLN A 149 9.69 -16.94 39.80
C GLN A 149 9.60 -16.52 41.27
N ARG A 150 8.39 -16.50 41.86
CA ARG A 150 8.13 -16.05 43.24
C ARG A 150 8.60 -14.61 43.50
N ILE A 151 8.60 -13.77 42.46
CA ILE A 151 8.95 -12.35 42.56
C ILE A 151 7.70 -11.59 43.03
N GLY A 152 7.75 -11.07 44.25
CA GLY A 152 6.66 -10.29 44.83
C GLY A 152 6.62 -8.87 44.27
N ILE A 153 5.54 -8.53 43.58
CA ILE A 153 5.28 -7.18 43.04
C ILE A 153 4.28 -6.38 43.90
N SER A 154 4.01 -6.83 45.13
CA SER A 154 3.12 -6.08 46.03
C SER A 154 3.85 -4.83 46.52
N ARG A 155 3.28 -3.66 46.23
CA ARG A 155 3.77 -2.39 46.79
C ARG A 155 3.39 -2.33 48.27
N LYS A 156 4.36 -2.07 49.16
CA LYS A 156 4.15 -2.02 50.62
C LYS A 156 3.51 -0.72 51.13
N GLY A 157 3.29 0.27 50.26
CA GLY A 157 2.70 1.56 50.62
C GLY A 157 2.21 2.34 49.41
N ASN A 158 1.61 3.50 49.66
CA ASN A 158 1.08 4.37 48.60
C ASN A 158 2.19 4.93 47.71
N ALA A 159 1.82 5.33 46.49
CA ALA A 159 2.78 5.90 45.56
C ALA A 159 3.30 7.29 45.94
N GLY A 160 2.53 8.01 46.75
CA GLY A 160 2.76 9.43 46.98
C GLY A 160 2.36 10.26 45.77
N ASP A 161 2.79 11.52 45.78
CA ASP A 161 2.62 12.44 44.66
C ASP A 161 3.62 12.12 43.55
N CYS A 162 3.18 12.17 42.28
CA CYS A 162 4.08 12.05 41.14
C CYS A 162 5.06 13.24 41.04
N LEU A 163 4.76 14.36 41.71
CA LEU A 163 5.62 15.54 41.81
C LEU A 163 6.53 15.55 43.05
N ALA A 164 6.59 14.45 43.80
CA ALA A 164 7.50 14.33 44.93
C ALA A 164 8.95 14.63 44.51
N ASN A 165 9.69 15.39 45.32
CA ASN A 165 11.07 15.79 45.03
C ASN A 165 12.01 15.46 46.21
N PRO A 166 12.90 14.45 46.08
CA PRO A 166 13.08 13.60 44.91
C PRO A 166 11.96 12.56 44.78
N ALA A 167 11.58 12.23 43.55
CA ALA A 167 10.66 11.14 43.29
C ALA A 167 11.34 9.81 43.64
N ALA A 168 10.69 8.98 44.45
CA ALA A 168 11.22 7.67 44.87
C ALA A 168 10.76 6.57 43.90
N PRO A 169 11.64 6.00 43.05
CA PRO A 169 11.26 4.96 42.11
C PRO A 169 10.88 3.67 42.82
N TRP A 170 9.90 2.96 42.27
CA TRP A 170 9.50 1.65 42.79
C TRP A 170 10.38 0.55 42.19
N VAL A 171 11.27 -0.04 43.00
CA VAL A 171 12.33 -0.97 42.56
C VAL A 171 11.80 -2.19 41.80
N GLN A 172 10.65 -2.75 42.21
CA GLN A 172 10.04 -3.89 41.53
C GLN A 172 9.51 -3.56 40.12
N GLY A 173 9.46 -2.27 39.75
CA GLY A 173 9.20 -1.85 38.39
C GLY A 173 10.24 -2.39 37.40
N ILE A 174 11.52 -2.50 37.82
CA ILE A 174 12.62 -3.02 36.98
C ILE A 174 12.39 -4.51 36.67
N ASP A 175 11.97 -5.29 37.66
CA ASP A 175 11.67 -6.71 37.46
C ASP A 175 10.42 -6.91 36.58
N THR A 176 9.45 -6.01 36.69
CA THR A 176 8.23 -6.00 35.85
C THR A 176 8.57 -5.69 34.40
N GLU A 177 9.40 -4.65 34.16
CA GLU A 177 9.90 -4.31 32.83
C GLU A 177 10.69 -5.48 32.22
N ARG A 178 11.59 -6.09 33.00
CA ARG A 178 12.36 -7.26 32.56
C ARG A 178 11.45 -8.43 32.19
N ALA A 179 10.43 -8.71 33.01
CA ALA A 179 9.45 -9.76 32.74
C ALA A 179 8.69 -9.50 31.44
N LEU A 180 8.23 -8.27 31.19
CA LEU A 180 7.54 -7.87 29.95
C LEU A 180 8.43 -8.08 28.72
N LYS A 181 9.69 -7.63 28.76
CA LYS A 181 10.63 -7.76 27.63
C LYS A 181 11.03 -9.22 27.34
N GLN A 182 10.94 -10.10 28.33
CA GLN A 182 11.24 -11.54 28.19
C GLN A 182 10.08 -12.36 27.61
N VAL A 183 8.86 -11.81 27.53
CA VAL A 183 7.71 -12.53 26.98
C VAL A 183 7.93 -12.86 25.50
N ARG A 184 7.64 -14.11 25.16
CA ARG A 184 7.57 -14.60 23.78
C ARG A 184 6.26 -15.38 23.61
N ILE A 185 5.35 -14.84 22.80
CA ILE A 185 4.03 -15.45 22.56
C ILE A 185 3.70 -15.43 21.07
N GLN A 186 2.76 -16.30 20.67
CA GLN A 186 2.13 -16.24 19.35
C GLN A 186 0.75 -15.61 19.49
N GLY A 187 0.59 -14.39 18.98
CA GLY A 187 -0.65 -13.61 19.02
C GLY A 187 -1.34 -13.49 17.65
N LEU A 188 -2.31 -12.57 17.55
CA LEU A 188 -2.99 -12.22 16.31
C LEU A 188 -2.05 -11.56 15.30
N THR A 189 -1.06 -10.81 15.78
CA THR A 189 -0.02 -10.16 14.98
C THR A 189 1.24 -11.03 14.83
N GLY A 190 1.08 -12.34 15.02
CA GLY A 190 2.14 -13.33 14.87
C GLY A 190 3.06 -13.44 16.07
N ASN A 191 4.36 -13.61 15.80
CA ASN A 191 5.35 -13.74 16.86
C ASN A 191 5.52 -12.39 17.57
N VAL A 192 5.30 -12.36 18.88
CA VAL A 192 5.46 -11.17 19.73
C VAL A 192 6.61 -11.42 20.67
N GLN A 193 7.68 -10.66 20.47
CA GLN A 193 8.87 -10.63 21.31
C GLN A 193 9.51 -9.24 21.23
N PHE A 194 10.35 -8.91 22.22
CA PHE A 194 10.94 -7.59 22.36
C PHE A 194 12.47 -7.65 22.46
N ASP A 195 13.12 -6.57 22.08
CA ASP A 195 14.54 -6.34 22.39
C ASP A 195 14.72 -5.74 23.80
N ASN A 196 15.98 -5.44 24.15
CA ASN A 196 16.32 -4.84 25.45
C ASN A 196 15.73 -3.43 25.65
N TYR A 197 15.25 -2.79 24.59
CA TYR A 197 14.60 -1.47 24.62
C TYR A 197 13.07 -1.56 24.58
N GLY A 198 12.48 -2.75 24.50
CA GLY A 198 11.03 -2.94 24.38
C GLY A 198 10.50 -2.79 22.95
N ARG A 199 11.36 -2.76 21.94
CA ARG A 199 10.96 -2.71 20.52
C ARG A 199 10.63 -4.12 20.05
N ARG A 200 9.57 -4.27 19.24
CA ARG A 200 9.24 -5.57 18.65
C ARG A 200 10.37 -6.03 17.72
N THR A 201 10.73 -7.30 17.80
CA THR A 201 11.70 -7.96 16.92
C THR A 201 11.13 -9.26 16.39
N ASN A 202 11.73 -9.82 15.33
CA ASN A 202 11.31 -11.10 14.73
C ASN A 202 9.81 -11.15 14.43
N PHE A 203 9.30 -10.03 13.91
CA PHE A 203 7.95 -9.90 13.40
C PHE A 203 7.99 -10.09 11.87
N THR A 204 6.83 -10.38 11.29
CA THR A 204 6.66 -10.50 9.85
C THR A 204 5.53 -9.60 9.43
N ILE A 205 5.77 -8.77 8.41
CA ILE A 205 4.76 -7.92 7.80
C ILE A 205 4.51 -8.45 6.39
N ASP A 206 3.26 -8.73 6.07
CA ASP A 206 2.90 -9.16 4.73
C ASP A 206 2.78 -7.97 3.79
N VAL A 207 3.27 -8.12 2.56
CA VAL A 207 3.16 -7.11 1.50
C VAL A 207 2.02 -7.52 0.58
N PHE A 208 1.07 -6.62 0.40
CA PHE A 208 -0.11 -6.81 -0.43
C PHE A 208 -0.12 -5.82 -1.60
N GLU A 209 -0.70 -6.27 -2.69
CA GLU A 209 -1.05 -5.46 -3.86
C GLU A 209 -2.55 -5.57 -4.11
N LEU A 210 -3.19 -4.46 -4.47
CA LEU A 210 -4.57 -4.43 -4.93
C LEU A 210 -4.65 -4.85 -6.39
N LYS A 211 -5.46 -5.87 -6.69
CA LYS A 211 -5.82 -6.28 -8.04
C LYS A 211 -7.34 -6.18 -8.22
N ASN A 212 -7.81 -6.34 -9.46
CA ASN A 212 -9.24 -6.36 -9.78
C ASN A 212 -9.98 -7.52 -9.07
N THR A 213 -9.27 -8.57 -8.66
CA THR A 213 -9.81 -9.69 -7.86
C THR A 213 -9.76 -9.45 -6.35
N GLY A 214 -9.32 -8.27 -5.91
CA GLY A 214 -9.11 -7.90 -4.52
C GLY A 214 -7.64 -7.92 -4.07
N HIS A 215 -7.44 -8.03 -2.77
CA HIS A 215 -6.13 -7.96 -2.12
C HIS A 215 -5.32 -9.24 -2.38
N ARG A 216 -4.17 -9.13 -3.06
CA ARG A 216 -3.26 -10.24 -3.32
C ARG A 216 -1.99 -10.08 -2.49
N LYS A 217 -1.63 -11.11 -1.71
CA LYS A 217 -0.32 -11.15 -1.04
C LYS A 217 0.76 -11.37 -2.09
N ILE A 218 1.77 -10.50 -2.12
CA ILE A 218 2.88 -10.55 -3.08
C ILE A 218 4.22 -10.86 -2.42
N GLY A 219 4.29 -10.81 -1.09
CA GLY A 219 5.52 -11.06 -0.36
C GLY A 219 5.35 -10.91 1.15
N TYR A 220 6.48 -10.96 1.84
CA TYR A 220 6.60 -10.60 3.23
C TYR A 220 7.90 -9.85 3.48
N TRP A 221 7.94 -9.11 4.58
CA TRP A 221 9.12 -8.43 5.08
C TRP A 221 9.40 -8.85 6.52
N ASN A 222 10.64 -9.14 6.84
CA ASN A 222 11.12 -9.30 8.21
C ASN A 222 12.54 -8.72 8.35
N ASP A 223 13.02 -8.60 9.59
CA ASP A 223 14.35 -8.02 9.86
C ASP A 223 15.52 -8.85 9.30
N ALA A 224 15.35 -10.17 9.17
CA ALA A 224 16.41 -11.10 8.77
C ALA A 224 16.57 -11.15 7.23
N ASP A 225 15.50 -11.50 6.53
CA ASP A 225 15.44 -11.74 5.10
C ASP A 225 15.21 -10.45 4.28
N LYS A 226 14.84 -9.35 4.95
CA LYS A 226 14.32 -8.13 4.31
C LYS A 226 13.06 -8.45 3.50
N LEU A 227 12.87 -7.84 2.33
CA LEU A 227 11.72 -8.08 1.48
C LEU A 227 11.92 -9.37 0.68
N VAL A 228 11.04 -10.34 0.91
CA VAL A 228 10.95 -11.57 0.12
C VAL A 228 9.65 -11.56 -0.66
N LEU A 229 9.75 -11.56 -1.98
CA LEU A 229 8.58 -11.66 -2.86
C LEU A 229 8.19 -13.12 -2.99
N ILE A 230 6.90 -13.41 -2.84
CA ILE A 230 6.35 -14.71 -3.18
C ILE A 230 6.25 -14.73 -4.69
N GLN A 231 7.31 -15.21 -5.34
CA GLN A 231 7.21 -15.67 -6.72
C GLN A 231 6.21 -16.82 -6.70
N ASN A 232 4.98 -16.58 -7.19
CA ASN A 232 4.26 -17.72 -7.73
C ASN A 232 5.15 -18.23 -8.87
N GLU A 233 5.70 -19.43 -8.72
CA GLU A 233 6.35 -20.23 -9.78
C GLU A 233 5.37 -20.62 -10.89
N MET A 234 4.43 -19.74 -11.22
CA MET A 234 3.74 -19.68 -12.50
C MET A 234 4.28 -18.53 -13.37
N MET A 235 5.52 -18.09 -13.14
CA MET A 235 6.35 -17.64 -14.27
C MET A 235 6.80 -18.89 -15.03
N PHE A 236 5.84 -19.53 -15.71
CA PHE A 236 6.19 -20.42 -16.79
C PHE A 236 6.96 -19.60 -17.83
N PRO A 237 7.98 -20.15 -18.50
CA PRO A 237 8.65 -19.53 -19.66
C PRO A 237 7.71 -19.24 -20.87
N ASN A 238 6.40 -19.42 -20.71
CA ASN A 238 5.35 -19.23 -21.70
C ASN A 238 4.27 -18.26 -21.20
N ASP A 239 4.65 -17.13 -20.62
CA ASP A 239 3.70 -16.08 -20.22
C ASP A 239 3.22 -15.25 -21.43
N SER A 240 2.79 -15.93 -22.50
CA SER A 240 1.94 -15.32 -23.52
C SER A 240 0.56 -15.02 -22.94
N SER A 241 0.08 -15.78 -21.95
CA SER A 241 -1.29 -15.65 -21.42
C SER A 241 -1.56 -14.39 -20.57
N ALA A 242 -0.58 -13.89 -19.78
CA ALA A 242 -0.75 -12.60 -19.07
C ALA A 242 -0.62 -11.39 -20.01
N LEU A 243 0.10 -11.55 -21.13
CA LEU A 243 0.20 -10.57 -22.22
C LEU A 243 -1.06 -10.60 -23.11
N GLU A 244 -1.63 -11.79 -23.36
CA GLU A 244 -2.82 -12.02 -24.20
C GLU A 244 -4.09 -11.33 -23.64
N ASN A 245 -4.17 -11.17 -22.31
CA ASN A 245 -5.30 -10.50 -21.65
C ASN A 245 -5.09 -9.02 -21.38
N ARG A 246 -3.91 -8.46 -21.69
CA ARG A 246 -3.60 -7.05 -21.43
C ARG A 246 -3.45 -6.29 -22.75
N THR A 247 -4.46 -5.50 -23.10
CA THR A 247 -4.37 -4.60 -24.25
C THR A 247 -3.24 -3.59 -24.06
N VAL A 248 -2.27 -3.61 -24.97
CA VAL A 248 -1.17 -2.66 -25.05
C VAL A 248 -1.65 -1.42 -25.80
N TYR A 249 -1.58 -0.25 -25.17
CA TYR A 249 -1.85 1.01 -25.86
C TYR A 249 -0.59 1.43 -26.61
N VAL A 250 -0.72 1.58 -27.92
CA VAL A 250 0.36 1.99 -28.82
C VAL A 250 0.09 3.46 -29.17
N THR A 251 0.86 4.36 -28.56
CA THR A 251 0.80 5.79 -28.87
C THR A 251 1.42 6.07 -30.24
N THR A 252 0.76 6.90 -31.05
CA THR A 252 1.23 7.29 -32.39
C THR A 252 0.71 8.68 -32.77
N ILE A 253 1.24 9.24 -33.86
CA ILE A 253 0.80 10.51 -34.44
C ILE A 253 0.26 10.29 -35.86
N LEU A 254 -0.68 11.14 -36.30
CA LEU A 254 -1.19 11.13 -37.68
C LEU A 254 -0.19 11.84 -38.60
N GLU A 255 0.52 11.06 -39.40
CA GLU A 255 1.48 11.56 -40.38
C GLU A 255 1.54 10.60 -41.56
N GLY A 256 1.12 11.06 -42.74
CA GLY A 256 1.21 10.26 -43.96
C GLY A 256 2.67 10.17 -44.44
N PRO A 257 3.14 8.99 -44.89
CA PRO A 257 2.42 7.73 -45.11
C PRO A 257 2.49 6.72 -43.94
N TYR A 258 2.90 7.16 -42.75
CA TYR A 258 3.14 6.29 -41.60
C TYR A 258 1.85 5.85 -40.90
N VAL A 259 1.00 6.81 -40.54
CA VAL A 259 -0.33 6.57 -39.97
C VAL A 259 -1.31 7.60 -40.50
N MET A 260 -2.39 7.12 -41.11
CA MET A 260 -3.43 7.89 -41.76
C MET A 260 -4.80 7.33 -41.37
N LEU A 261 -5.84 8.15 -41.47
CA LEU A 261 -7.22 7.67 -41.33
C LEU A 261 -7.69 7.08 -42.66
N LYS A 262 -8.36 5.93 -42.60
CA LYS A 262 -9.04 5.36 -43.78
C LYS A 262 -10.16 6.28 -44.24
N LYS A 263 -10.47 6.26 -45.54
CA LYS A 263 -11.56 7.07 -46.11
C LYS A 263 -12.94 6.82 -45.48
N ASN A 264 -13.17 5.62 -44.96
CA ASN A 264 -14.41 5.21 -44.29
C ASN A 264 -14.22 5.04 -42.77
N HIS A 265 -13.29 5.78 -42.14
CA HIS A 265 -13.00 5.63 -40.71
C HIS A 265 -14.23 5.83 -39.80
N ASP A 266 -15.23 6.62 -40.24
CA ASP A 266 -16.46 6.88 -39.47
C ASP A 266 -17.33 5.63 -39.27
N THR A 267 -17.22 4.63 -40.16
CA THR A 267 -17.97 3.37 -40.06
C THR A 267 -17.15 2.24 -39.44
N LEU A 268 -15.88 2.48 -39.12
CA LEU A 268 -14.96 1.49 -38.55
C LEU A 268 -14.75 1.76 -37.06
N GLU A 269 -14.36 0.73 -36.30
CA GLU A 269 -14.09 0.82 -34.86
C GLU A 269 -12.67 0.38 -34.51
N GLY A 270 -12.14 0.89 -33.39
CA GLY A 270 -10.80 0.53 -32.91
C GLY A 270 -9.67 0.81 -33.91
N ASN A 271 -8.77 -0.16 -34.06
CA ASN A 271 -7.57 -0.05 -34.90
C ASN A 271 -7.90 0.01 -36.39
N ASP A 272 -9.07 -0.48 -36.82
CA ASP A 272 -9.43 -0.56 -38.23
C ASP A 272 -9.61 0.81 -38.89
N LYS A 273 -9.77 1.87 -38.08
CA LYS A 273 -9.86 3.27 -38.53
C LYS A 273 -8.58 3.76 -39.21
N TYR A 274 -7.44 3.14 -38.89
CA TYR A 274 -6.12 3.62 -39.30
C TYR A 274 -5.51 2.76 -40.41
N GLU A 275 -4.71 3.37 -41.28
CA GLU A 275 -3.90 2.72 -42.31
C GLU A 275 -2.52 3.39 -42.45
N GLY A 276 -1.52 2.67 -42.97
CA GLY A 276 -0.19 3.21 -43.21
C GLY A 276 0.92 2.28 -42.73
N TYR A 277 2.17 2.66 -43.03
CA TYR A 277 3.34 1.82 -42.76
C TYR A 277 3.47 1.38 -41.30
N CYS A 278 3.26 2.28 -40.34
CA CYS A 278 3.38 1.97 -38.91
C CYS A 278 2.20 1.15 -38.39
N VAL A 279 1.04 1.21 -39.04
CA VAL A 279 -0.13 0.38 -38.71
C VAL A 279 0.15 -1.07 -39.07
N ASP A 280 0.69 -1.31 -40.27
CA ASP A 280 1.08 -2.65 -40.73
C ASP A 280 2.21 -3.22 -39.86
N LEU A 281 3.21 -2.39 -39.53
CA LEU A 281 4.31 -2.79 -38.66
C LEU A 281 3.81 -3.16 -37.25
N ALA A 282 2.91 -2.37 -36.65
CA ALA A 282 2.35 -2.67 -35.35
C ALA A 282 1.57 -3.99 -35.34
N SER A 283 0.84 -4.27 -36.43
CA SER A 283 0.12 -5.54 -36.62
C SER A 283 1.08 -6.74 -36.68
N GLU A 284 2.16 -6.65 -37.46
CA GLU A 284 3.15 -7.73 -37.56
C GLU A 284 3.92 -7.94 -36.25
N ILE A 285 4.26 -6.87 -35.52
CA ILE A 285 4.86 -6.98 -34.18
C ILE A 285 3.89 -7.66 -33.21
N ALA A 286 2.63 -7.23 -33.18
CA ALA A 286 1.61 -7.79 -32.30
C ALA A 286 1.35 -9.27 -32.59
N LYS A 287 1.34 -9.66 -33.88
CA LYS A 287 1.21 -11.04 -34.33
C LYS A 287 2.42 -11.90 -33.96
N HIS A 288 3.64 -11.35 -34.06
CA HIS A 288 4.85 -12.07 -33.71
C HIS A 288 4.98 -12.30 -32.20
N ILE A 289 4.59 -11.33 -31.37
CA ILE A 289 4.71 -11.39 -29.91
C ILE A 289 3.45 -11.99 -29.26
N GLY A 290 2.32 -12.04 -29.98
CA GLY A 290 1.06 -12.62 -29.48
C GLY A 290 0.29 -11.70 -28.53
N ILE A 291 0.26 -10.39 -28.79
CA ILE A 291 -0.39 -9.39 -27.91
C ILE A 291 -1.62 -8.75 -28.55
N LYS A 292 -2.59 -8.36 -27.70
CA LYS A 292 -3.66 -7.42 -28.09
C LYS A 292 -3.16 -5.99 -27.96
N TYR A 293 -3.49 -5.14 -28.91
CA TYR A 293 -3.10 -3.74 -28.90
C TYR A 293 -4.21 -2.81 -29.37
N GLU A 294 -4.14 -1.55 -28.94
CA GLU A 294 -5.03 -0.48 -29.39
C GLU A 294 -4.18 0.74 -29.76
N LEU A 295 -4.36 1.25 -30.99
CA LEU A 295 -3.72 2.46 -31.47
C LEU A 295 -4.39 3.69 -30.81
N LYS A 296 -3.58 4.55 -30.22
CA LYS A 296 -4.04 5.83 -29.67
C LYS A 296 -3.25 6.99 -30.27
N ILE A 297 -3.97 7.98 -30.75
CA ILE A 297 -3.36 9.20 -31.28
C ILE A 297 -2.94 10.09 -30.11
N VAL A 298 -1.70 10.56 -30.14
CA VAL A 298 -1.16 11.50 -29.16
C VAL A 298 -2.03 12.78 -29.14
N PRO A 299 -2.60 13.18 -28.00
CA PRO A 299 -3.59 14.26 -27.94
C PRO A 299 -3.06 15.64 -28.34
N ASP A 300 -1.77 15.92 -28.06
CA ASP A 300 -1.15 17.22 -28.32
C ASP A 300 -0.50 17.33 -29.71
N GLY A 301 -0.51 16.24 -30.49
CA GLY A 301 0.05 16.19 -31.84
C GLY A 301 1.57 16.39 -31.91
N LYS A 302 2.32 16.10 -30.84
CA LYS A 302 3.79 16.28 -30.81
C LYS A 302 4.52 14.95 -30.68
N TYR A 303 5.73 14.87 -31.25
CA TYR A 303 6.61 13.71 -31.03
C TYR A 303 7.10 13.65 -29.58
N GLY A 304 7.64 14.76 -29.10
CA GLY A 304 8.10 14.93 -27.74
C GLY A 304 9.28 15.85 -27.62
N ALA A 305 9.14 16.85 -26.76
CA ALA A 305 10.16 17.81 -26.40
C ALA A 305 10.10 18.03 -24.89
N ARG A 306 11.27 18.25 -24.30
CA ARG A 306 11.37 18.58 -22.88
C ARG A 306 11.31 20.09 -22.72
N ASP A 307 10.34 20.56 -21.96
CA ASP A 307 10.22 21.96 -21.60
C ASP A 307 11.48 22.39 -20.80
N PRO A 308 12.16 23.48 -21.21
CA PRO A 308 13.42 23.89 -20.59
C PRO A 308 13.24 24.41 -19.16
N ASP A 309 12.07 24.94 -18.81
CA ASP A 309 11.81 25.55 -17.52
C ASP A 309 11.20 24.52 -16.54
N THR A 310 10.12 23.86 -16.96
CA THR A 310 9.40 22.88 -16.12
C THR A 310 10.04 21.50 -16.14
N LYS A 311 10.91 21.22 -17.12
CA LYS A 311 11.56 19.91 -17.34
C LYS A 311 10.59 18.77 -17.68
N ILE A 312 9.35 19.08 -18.04
CA ILE A 312 8.29 18.14 -18.40
C ILE A 312 8.39 17.75 -19.87
N TRP A 313 8.18 16.47 -20.18
CA TRP A 313 8.10 15.97 -21.55
C TRP A 313 6.67 16.07 -22.10
N ASN A 314 6.52 16.59 -23.31
CA ASN A 314 5.24 16.53 -24.05
C ASN A 314 5.25 15.41 -25.10
N GLY A 315 4.19 15.33 -25.91
CA GLY A 315 4.10 14.39 -27.01
C GLY A 315 4.11 12.91 -26.61
N MET A 316 4.41 12.06 -27.59
CA MET A 316 4.54 10.62 -27.40
C MET A 316 5.60 10.24 -26.36
N VAL A 317 6.69 11.02 -26.24
CA VAL A 317 7.70 10.80 -25.19
C VAL A 317 7.09 10.99 -23.80
N GLY A 318 6.27 12.02 -23.61
CA GLY A 318 5.57 12.27 -22.34
C GLY A 318 4.66 11.10 -21.93
N GLU A 319 3.89 10.54 -22.88
CA GLU A 319 3.02 9.38 -22.61
C GLU A 319 3.80 8.15 -22.12
N LEU A 320 5.01 7.92 -22.64
CA LEU A 320 5.84 6.80 -22.20
C LEU A 320 6.53 7.07 -20.85
N VAL A 321 6.97 8.31 -20.61
CA VAL A 321 7.66 8.69 -19.37
C VAL A 321 6.69 8.68 -18.18
N TYR A 322 5.45 9.11 -18.39
CA TYR A 322 4.46 9.30 -17.32
C TYR A 322 3.40 8.20 -17.22
N GLY A 323 3.32 7.31 -18.21
CA GLY A 323 2.50 6.08 -18.22
C GLY A 323 1.00 6.31 -18.22
#